data_AF-A0A834EQF0-F1
#
_entry.id   AF-A0A834EQF0-F1
#
_cell.length_a   1.000
_cell.length_b   1.000
_cell.length_c   1.000
_cell.angle_alpha   90.00
_cell.angle_beta   90.00
_cell.angle_gamma   90.00
#
_symmetry.space_group_name_H-M   'P 1'
#
loop_
_entity.id
_entity.type
_entity.pdbx_description
1 polymer ?
#
loop_
_entity_poly.entity_id
_entity_poly.type
_entity_poly.pdbx_seq_one_letter_code
_entity_poly.pdbx_strand_id
1 'polypeptide(L)'
;MSLKSERRGIHVDQSELLCKKGCGYYGNPAWHGFCSKCWREEYHKARQKQIQEDWELAERLQREEEEAFASSQSSQGAQSLTFSKFEEKKTNEKTRKVTTVKKFFSASSRVGSKKEIQEAKAPSPSINRQTSIETDRVSKEFIEFLKTFHKTGQEIYKQTKLFLEAMHYKRVG
;
A
#
# COMPACT_ATOMS: atom_id res chain seq x y z
N MET A 1 63.03 -7.51 18.97
CA MET A 1 62.10 -6.38 19.06
C MET A 1 60.77 -6.90 19.57
N SER A 2 60.33 -6.44 20.76
CA SER A 2 59.09 -6.91 21.39
C SER A 2 57.94 -6.01 20.96
N LEU A 3 57.03 -6.55 20.13
CA LEU A 3 55.81 -5.87 19.71
C LEU A 3 54.85 -5.85 20.92
N LYS A 4 54.93 -4.78 21.72
CA LYS A 4 53.95 -4.53 22.77
C LYS A 4 52.60 -4.27 22.09
N SER A 5 51.67 -5.20 22.27
CA SER A 5 50.26 -5.01 21.90
C SER A 5 49.70 -3.89 22.76
N GLU A 6 49.62 -2.71 22.19
CA GLU A 6 49.02 -1.53 22.81
C GLU A 6 47.51 -1.76 22.83
N ARG A 7 47.00 -2.24 23.98
CA ARG A 7 45.57 -2.40 24.18
C ARG A 7 44.96 -1.01 24.14
N ARG A 8 44.33 -0.65 23.02
CA ARG A 8 43.43 0.50 22.91
C ARG A 8 42.29 0.29 23.89
N GLY A 9 42.43 0.80 25.12
CA GLY A 9 41.36 0.81 26.10
C GLY A 9 40.22 1.66 25.55
N ILE A 10 39.00 1.10 25.53
CA ILE A 10 37.80 1.90 25.26
C ILE A 10 37.54 2.66 26.56
N HIS A 11 37.83 3.96 26.55
CA HIS A 11 37.38 4.84 27.62
C HIS A 11 35.89 5.10 27.39
N VAL A 12 35.04 4.63 28.31
CA VAL A 12 33.62 4.96 28.38
C VAL A 12 33.39 5.59 29.74
N ASP A 13 32.96 6.84 29.76
CA ASP A 13 32.63 7.49 31.03
C ASP A 13 31.28 6.97 31.55
N GLN A 14 31.11 6.90 32.86
CA GLN A 14 29.85 6.46 33.49
C GLN A 14 28.69 7.36 33.04
N SER A 15 28.95 8.65 32.82
CA SER A 15 27.95 9.59 32.34
C SER A 15 27.45 9.26 30.93
N GLU A 16 28.29 8.71 30.06
CA GLU A 16 27.97 8.34 28.68
C GLU A 16 27.03 7.12 28.59
N LEU A 17 27.05 6.28 29.62
CA LEU A 17 26.17 5.12 29.72
C LEU A 17 24.76 5.49 30.22
N LEU A 18 24.63 6.62 30.92
CA LEU A 18 23.37 7.02 31.56
C LEU A 18 22.40 7.64 30.54
N CYS A 19 21.11 7.56 30.88
CA CYS A 19 20.04 8.15 30.10
C CYS A 19 20.26 9.66 29.97
N LYS A 20 20.19 10.19 28.75
CA LYS A 20 20.38 11.62 28.47
C LYS A 20 19.41 12.55 29.20
N LYS A 21 18.24 12.05 29.65
CA LYS A 21 17.32 12.82 30.52
C LYS A 21 17.79 12.94 31.97
N GLY A 22 18.88 12.28 32.36
CA GLY A 22 19.38 12.31 33.74
C GLY A 22 18.47 11.59 34.74
N CYS A 23 17.66 10.62 34.31
CA CYS A 23 16.70 9.92 35.18
C CYS A 23 17.33 8.80 36.04
N GLY A 24 18.66 8.65 36.02
CA GLY A 24 19.40 7.64 36.79
C GLY A 24 19.42 6.23 36.19
N TYR A 25 18.65 5.96 35.12
CA TYR A 25 18.72 4.71 34.36
C TYR A 25 19.77 4.77 33.26
N TYR A 26 20.24 3.62 32.77
CA TYR A 26 21.10 3.54 31.59
C TYR A 26 20.35 3.90 30.30
N GLY A 27 21.07 4.58 29.40
CA GLY A 27 20.61 4.91 28.06
C GLY A 27 20.87 3.76 27.09
N ASN A 28 20.06 3.66 26.04
CA ASN A 28 20.29 2.74 24.94
C ASN A 28 20.78 3.52 23.70
N PRO A 29 21.94 3.19 23.12
CA PRO A 29 22.42 3.83 21.88
C PRO A 29 21.42 3.74 20.72
N ALA A 30 20.67 2.65 20.61
CA ALA A 30 19.64 2.48 19.58
C ALA A 30 18.44 3.44 19.76
N TRP A 31 18.28 4.00 20.97
CA TRP A 31 17.25 4.98 21.31
C TRP A 31 17.89 6.32 21.68
N HIS A 32 18.92 6.72 20.92
CA HIS A 32 19.63 7.99 21.06
C HIS A 32 20.21 8.26 22.46
N GLY A 33 20.44 7.23 23.27
CA GLY A 33 20.93 7.36 24.65
C GLY A 33 19.80 7.59 25.67
N PHE A 34 18.54 7.33 25.33
CA PHE A 34 17.43 7.34 26.28
C PHE A 34 17.18 5.94 26.87
N CYS A 35 16.71 5.89 28.12
CA CYS A 35 16.14 4.67 28.69
C CYS A 35 14.76 4.38 28.07
N SER A 36 14.24 3.18 28.28
CA SER A 36 12.95 2.74 27.69
C SER A 36 11.76 3.63 28.07
N LYS A 37 11.76 4.22 29.27
CA LYS A 37 10.70 5.14 29.71
C LYS A 37 10.80 6.49 29.02
N CYS A 38 11.97 7.12 29.09
CA CYS A 38 12.20 8.43 28.48
C CYS A 38 12.07 8.37 26.95
N TRP A 39 12.49 7.28 26.32
CA TRP A 39 12.31 7.08 24.89
C TRP A 39 10.83 7.05 24.49
N ARG A 40 9.97 6.34 25.24
CA ARG A 40 8.52 6.33 24.97
C ARG A 40 7.92 7.73 25.09
N GLU A 41 8.31 8.50 26.10
CA GLU A 41 7.84 9.88 26.27
C GLU A 41 8.24 10.77 25.07
N GLU A 42 9.52 10.72 24.66
CA GLU A 42 9.99 11.49 23.51
C GLU A 42 9.32 11.03 22.20
N TYR A 43 9.16 9.73 22.01
CA TYR A 43 8.46 9.18 20.85
C TYR A 43 6.99 9.63 20.80
N HIS A 44 6.27 9.59 21.92
CA HIS A 44 4.90 10.08 22.00
C HIS A 44 4.81 11.58 21.72
N LYS A 45 5.72 12.39 22.26
CA LYS A 45 5.76 13.83 22.02
C LYS A 45 6.04 14.15 20.55
N ALA A 46 7.01 13.48 19.93
CA ALA A 46 7.32 13.64 18.51
C ALA A 46 6.12 13.26 17.63
N ARG A 47 5.46 12.14 17.94
CA ARG A 47 4.26 11.70 17.21
C ARG A 47 3.09 12.67 17.36
N GLN A 48 2.85 13.21 18.57
CA GLN A 48 1.80 14.21 18.78
C GLN A 48 2.07 15.49 18.00
N LYS A 49 3.32 15.97 17.99
CA LYS A 49 3.72 17.12 17.20
C LYS A 49 3.47 16.87 15.70
N GLN A 50 3.86 15.70 15.19
CA GLN A 50 3.62 15.34 13.79
C GLN A 50 2.13 15.33 13.45
N ILE A 51 1.28 14.74 14.30
CA ILE A 51 -0.17 14.72 14.08
C ILE A 51 -0.74 16.15 14.00
N GLN A 52 -0.26 17.05 14.87
CA GLN A 52 -0.68 18.45 14.87
C GLN A 52 -0.26 19.16 13.58
N GLU A 53 0.99 18.98 13.15
CA GLU A 53 1.51 19.56 11.91
C GLU A 53 0.77 19.02 10.67
N ASP A 54 0.47 17.72 10.65
CA ASP A 54 -0.28 17.08 9.57
C ASP A 54 -1.74 17.57 9.53
N TRP A 55 -2.35 17.83 10.70
CA TRP A 55 -3.69 18.43 10.78
C TRP A 55 -3.72 19.85 10.22
N GLU A 56 -2.77 20.69 10.61
CA GLU A 56 -2.66 22.08 10.11
C GLU A 56 -2.39 22.11 8.60
N LEU A 57 -1.57 21.18 8.11
CA LEU A 57 -1.33 21.01 6.68
C LEU A 57 -2.62 20.61 5.95
N ALA A 58 -3.39 19.65 6.49
CA ALA A 58 -4.65 19.22 5.91
C ALA A 58 -5.68 20.37 5.85
N GLU A 59 -5.77 21.19 6.89
CA GLU A 59 -6.66 22.36 6.90
C GLU A 59 -6.27 23.40 5.84
N ARG A 60 -4.97 23.64 5.67
CA ARG A 60 -4.47 24.53 4.61
C ARG A 60 -4.78 24.00 3.21
N LEU A 61 -4.55 22.71 2.97
CA LEU A 61 -4.86 22.08 1.68
C LEU A 61 -6.36 22.14 1.37
N GLN A 62 -7.21 21.88 2.36
CA GLN A 62 -8.66 21.98 2.23
C GLN A 62 -9.09 23.39 1.77
N ARG A 63 -8.50 24.44 2.37
CA ARG A 63 -8.78 25.84 1.98
C ARG A 63 -8.36 26.13 0.54
N GLU A 64 -7.18 25.67 0.15
CA GLU A 64 -6.66 25.85 -1.21
C GLU A 64 -7.54 25.14 -2.25
N GLU A 65 -8.04 23.94 -1.94
CA GLU A 65 -8.99 23.21 -2.80
C GLU A 65 -10.33 23.96 -2.94
N GLU A 66 -10.85 24.52 -1.84
CA GLU A 66 -12.08 25.33 -1.85
C GLU A 66 -11.91 26.63 -2.66
N GLU A 67 -10.77 27.31 -2.54
CA GLU A 67 -10.44 28.51 -3.33
C GLU A 67 -10.29 28.18 -4.83
N ALA A 68 -9.60 27.08 -5.17
CA ALA A 68 -9.47 26.61 -6.54
C ALA A 68 -10.83 26.24 -7.14
N PHE A 69 -11.70 25.59 -6.36
CA PHE A 69 -13.06 25.25 -6.78
C PHE A 69 -13.91 26.51 -7.00
N ALA A 70 -13.87 27.48 -6.09
CA ALA A 70 -14.59 28.75 -6.24
C ALA A 70 -14.10 29.56 -7.47
N SER A 71 -12.78 29.59 -7.70
CA SER A 71 -12.22 30.21 -8.90
C SER A 71 -12.70 29.52 -10.20
N SER A 72 -12.89 28.20 -10.17
CA SER A 72 -13.43 27.45 -11.32
C SER A 72 -14.91 27.70 -11.61
N GLN A 73 -15.72 28.05 -10.59
CA GLN A 73 -17.13 28.44 -10.78
C GLN A 73 -17.28 29.89 -11.25
N SER A 74 -16.44 30.81 -10.78
CA SER A 74 -16.51 32.24 -11.18
C SER A 74 -16.17 32.48 -12.66
N SER A 75 -15.52 31.52 -13.32
CA SER A 75 -15.22 31.54 -14.76
C SER A 75 -16.32 30.90 -15.63
N GLN A 76 -17.40 30.39 -15.03
CA GLN A 76 -18.61 29.97 -15.75
C GLN A 76 -19.67 31.08 -15.83
N GLY A 77 -19.22 32.26 -16.27
CA GLY A 77 -20.08 33.23 -16.97
C GLY A 77 -20.15 32.99 -18.49
N ALA A 78 -19.38 32.04 -19.04
CA ALA A 78 -19.49 31.64 -20.43
C ALA A 78 -18.98 30.21 -20.65
N GLN A 79 -19.86 29.35 -21.15
CA GLN A 79 -19.59 28.03 -21.74
C GLN A 79 -19.30 26.88 -20.77
N SER A 80 -20.39 26.41 -20.15
CA SER A 80 -20.57 25.01 -19.79
C SER A 80 -20.39 24.12 -21.03
N LEU A 81 -19.17 23.62 -21.25
CA LEU A 81 -18.93 22.45 -22.10
C LEU A 81 -19.21 21.18 -21.29
N THR A 82 -20.45 21.06 -20.84
CA THR A 82 -21.05 19.75 -20.57
C THR A 82 -21.01 18.97 -21.87
N PHE A 83 -20.31 17.84 -21.85
CA PHE A 83 -20.36 16.80 -22.87
C PHE A 83 -21.81 16.34 -23.05
N SER A 84 -22.55 17.07 -23.87
CA SER A 84 -23.95 16.87 -24.16
C SER A 84 -24.12 17.08 -25.64
N LYS A 85 -24.80 16.12 -26.26
CA LYS A 85 -25.26 16.12 -27.66
C LYS A 85 -24.25 15.65 -28.72
N PHE A 86 -23.92 14.35 -28.67
CA PHE A 86 -23.81 13.58 -29.91
C PHE A 86 -25.24 13.26 -30.40
N GLU A 87 -25.96 14.27 -30.90
CA GLU A 87 -27.10 14.06 -31.80
C GLU A 87 -26.63 14.41 -33.22
N GLU A 88 -26.39 13.36 -33.98
CA GLU A 88 -26.84 13.20 -35.36
C GLU A 88 -26.65 14.38 -36.33
N LYS A 89 -25.63 14.27 -37.20
CA LYS A 89 -25.83 14.59 -38.61
C LYS A 89 -24.96 13.71 -39.51
N LYS A 90 -25.64 12.80 -40.23
CA LYS A 90 -25.13 12.12 -41.43
C LYS A 90 -24.78 13.16 -42.49
N THR A 91 -23.56 13.09 -43.01
CA THR A 91 -23.28 13.35 -44.43
C THR A 91 -22.21 12.35 -44.88
N ASN A 92 -22.56 11.62 -45.92
CA ASN A 92 -21.72 10.66 -46.62
C ASN A 92 -20.90 11.46 -47.64
N GLU A 93 -19.58 11.51 -47.49
CA GLU A 93 -18.69 11.47 -48.66
C GLU A 93 -17.33 10.87 -48.30
N LYS A 94 -16.73 10.24 -49.31
CA LYS A 94 -15.76 9.15 -49.29
C LYS A 94 -14.33 9.51 -48.86
N THR A 95 -13.69 8.46 -48.33
CA THR A 95 -12.27 8.09 -48.51
C THR A 95 -11.20 8.91 -47.79
N ARG A 96 -10.63 8.30 -46.75
CA ARG A 96 -9.22 7.87 -46.70
C ARG A 96 -9.05 6.80 -45.62
N LYS A 97 -8.50 5.65 -46.03
CA LYS A 97 -8.27 4.46 -45.21
C LYS A 97 -7.15 4.74 -44.21
N VAL A 98 -7.43 4.66 -42.91
CA VAL A 98 -6.40 4.54 -41.89
C VAL A 98 -6.71 3.29 -41.07
N THR A 99 -5.72 2.42 -41.01
CA THR A 99 -5.75 1.06 -40.48
C THR A 99 -5.92 1.03 -38.97
N THR A 100 -7.15 0.82 -38.52
CA THR A 100 -7.47 0.52 -37.12
C THR A 100 -7.03 -0.91 -36.80
N VAL A 101 -5.91 -1.08 -36.10
CA VAL A 101 -5.59 -2.37 -35.45
C VAL A 101 -6.43 -2.53 -34.19
N LYS A 102 -7.66 -3.01 -34.37
CA LYS A 102 -8.52 -3.55 -33.31
C LYS A 102 -7.96 -4.92 -32.90
N LYS A 103 -7.02 -4.95 -31.95
CA LYS A 103 -6.52 -6.20 -31.39
C LYS A 103 -7.40 -6.71 -30.24
N PHE A 104 -8.41 -7.47 -30.67
CA PHE A 104 -8.91 -8.73 -30.10
C PHE A 104 -8.80 -8.96 -28.58
N PHE A 105 -9.93 -8.75 -27.88
CA PHE A 105 -10.27 -9.54 -26.70
C PHE A 105 -10.54 -10.98 -27.15
N SER A 106 -9.61 -11.88 -26.87
CA SER A 106 -9.77 -13.31 -27.08
C SER A 106 -10.41 -13.91 -25.82
N ALA A 107 -11.72 -14.14 -25.87
CA ALA A 107 -12.37 -15.12 -25.02
C ALA A 107 -12.12 -16.49 -25.65
N SER A 108 -11.34 -17.33 -24.97
CA SER A 108 -11.16 -18.74 -25.37
C SER A 108 -12.17 -19.60 -24.63
N SER A 109 -13.24 -19.98 -25.34
CA SER A 109 -14.16 -21.05 -24.95
C SER A 109 -13.62 -22.40 -25.43
N ARG A 110 -13.59 -23.42 -24.56
CA ARG A 110 -13.54 -24.84 -24.96
C ARG A 110 -14.94 -25.43 -24.94
N VAL A 111 -15.18 -26.27 -25.93
CA VAL A 111 -16.44 -26.87 -26.41
C VAL A 111 -16.92 -28.03 -25.53
N GLY A 112 -18.25 -28.22 -25.42
CA GLY A 112 -18.86 -29.50 -25.01
C GLY A 112 -20.39 -29.51 -24.84
N SER A 113 -21.10 -29.93 -25.90
CA SER A 113 -22.32 -30.76 -25.93
C SER A 113 -23.70 -30.28 -25.41
N LYS A 114 -24.61 -30.04 -26.39
CA LYS A 114 -26.05 -30.40 -26.52
C LYS A 114 -26.96 -30.57 -25.28
N LYS A 115 -28.02 -29.73 -25.24
CA LYS A 115 -29.49 -30.00 -25.22
C LYS A 115 -30.29 -29.17 -24.19
N GLU A 116 -31.42 -28.67 -24.72
CA GLU A 116 -32.73 -28.36 -24.11
C GLU A 116 -32.94 -27.15 -23.18
N ILE A 117 -34.09 -26.53 -23.45
CA ILE A 117 -34.71 -25.37 -22.82
C ILE A 117 -35.39 -25.80 -21.51
N GLN A 118 -35.17 -25.08 -20.41
CA GLN A 118 -36.22 -24.82 -19.41
C GLN A 118 -35.85 -23.69 -18.43
N GLU A 119 -36.91 -23.06 -17.96
CA GLU A 119 -37.06 -21.78 -17.27
C GLU A 119 -36.55 -21.76 -15.81
N ALA A 120 -36.40 -20.55 -15.26
CA ALA A 120 -36.42 -20.21 -13.82
C ALA A 120 -35.25 -20.62 -12.90
N LYS A 121 -34.30 -19.69 -12.69
CA LYS A 121 -34.03 -18.98 -11.41
C LYS A 121 -32.67 -18.30 -11.51
N ALA A 122 -32.61 -17.02 -11.17
CA ALA A 122 -31.36 -16.26 -11.07
C ALA A 122 -30.40 -16.97 -10.11
N PRO A 123 -29.17 -17.31 -10.54
CA PRO A 123 -28.13 -17.74 -9.61
C PRO A 123 -27.61 -16.48 -8.93
N SER A 124 -27.97 -16.30 -7.66
CA SER A 124 -27.29 -15.38 -6.76
C SER A 124 -25.78 -15.60 -6.89
N PRO A 125 -24.95 -14.57 -7.09
CA PRO A 125 -23.52 -14.76 -7.09
C PRO A 125 -23.14 -15.15 -5.67
N SER A 126 -22.73 -16.41 -5.49
CA SER A 126 -22.01 -16.83 -4.30
C SER A 126 -20.81 -15.90 -4.18
N ILE A 127 -20.75 -15.16 -3.07
CA ILE A 127 -19.57 -14.38 -2.69
C ILE A 127 -18.48 -15.40 -2.37
N ASN A 128 -17.85 -15.94 -3.41
CA ASN A 128 -16.49 -16.40 -3.30
C ASN A 128 -15.68 -15.12 -3.17
N ARG A 129 -15.35 -14.74 -1.93
CA ARG A 129 -14.55 -13.55 -1.61
C ARG A 129 -13.33 -13.54 -2.52
N GLN A 130 -13.39 -12.77 -3.61
CA GLN A 130 -12.21 -12.50 -4.43
C GLN A 130 -11.17 -11.89 -3.49
N THR A 131 -9.99 -12.48 -3.45
CA THR A 131 -8.85 -11.87 -2.76
C THR A 131 -8.68 -10.47 -3.34
N SER A 132 -8.57 -9.48 -2.46
CA SER A 132 -8.44 -8.09 -2.91
C SER A 132 -7.18 -7.92 -3.75
N ILE A 133 -7.20 -6.98 -4.68
CA ILE A 133 -6.03 -6.61 -5.51
C ILE A 133 -4.81 -6.33 -4.62
N GLU A 134 -5.04 -5.72 -3.45
CA GLU A 134 -4.01 -5.45 -2.46
C GLU A 134 -3.42 -6.74 -1.86
N THR A 135 -4.25 -7.72 -1.52
CA THR A 135 -3.81 -9.03 -1.02
C THR A 135 -2.92 -9.74 -2.04
N ASP A 136 -3.31 -9.69 -3.32
CA ASP A 136 -2.54 -10.31 -4.41
C ASP A 136 -1.21 -9.60 -4.63
N ARG A 137 -1.16 -8.26 -4.51
CA ARG A 137 0.07 -7.47 -4.60
C ARG A 137 1.06 -7.84 -3.49
N VAL A 138 0.60 -7.80 -2.24
CA VAL A 138 1.44 -8.11 -1.06
C VAL A 138 1.95 -9.55 -1.12
N SER A 139 1.11 -10.49 -1.58
CA SER A 139 1.52 -11.89 -1.74
C SER A 139 2.69 -12.04 -2.74
N LYS A 140 2.69 -11.27 -3.83
CA LYS A 140 3.77 -11.30 -4.83
C LYS A 140 5.07 -10.72 -4.27
N GLU A 141 5.00 -9.56 -3.62
CA GLU A 141 6.16 -8.90 -3.01
C GLU A 141 6.81 -9.79 -1.94
N PHE A 142 5.98 -10.45 -1.11
CA PHE A 142 6.47 -11.39 -0.10
C PHE A 142 7.19 -12.60 -0.72
N ILE A 143 6.62 -13.20 -1.78
CA ILE A 143 7.26 -14.33 -2.48
C ILE A 143 8.56 -13.89 -3.14
N GLU A 144 8.59 -12.70 -3.75
CA GLU A 144 9.80 -12.14 -4.36
C GLU A 144 10.91 -11.91 -3.34
N PHE A 145 10.57 -11.35 -2.18
CA PHE A 145 11.50 -11.20 -1.06
C PHE A 145 12.06 -12.56 -0.61
N LEU A 146 11.23 -13.59 -0.45
CA LEU A 146 11.70 -14.90 0.00
C LEU A 146 12.63 -15.59 -1.02
N LYS A 147 12.53 -15.28 -2.31
CA LYS A 147 13.43 -15.84 -3.33
C LYS A 147 14.89 -15.48 -3.08
N THR A 148 15.20 -14.35 -2.45
CA THR A 148 16.58 -13.95 -2.14
C THR A 148 17.24 -14.86 -1.09
N PHE A 149 16.44 -15.61 -0.32
CA PHE A 149 16.91 -16.49 0.75
C PHE A 149 16.92 -17.98 0.35
N HIS A 150 16.71 -18.30 -0.94
CA HIS A 150 16.75 -19.66 -1.50
C HIS A 150 16.04 -20.71 -0.62
N LYS A 151 16.80 -21.67 -0.05
CA LYS A 151 16.27 -22.80 0.73
C LYS A 151 15.54 -22.34 2.00
N THR A 152 16.09 -21.37 2.71
CA THR A 152 15.49 -20.82 3.92
C THR A 152 14.20 -20.08 3.58
N GLY A 153 14.18 -19.34 2.47
CA GLY A 153 12.97 -18.67 1.99
C GLY A 153 11.84 -19.64 1.63
N GLN A 154 12.16 -20.77 1.00
CA GLN A 154 11.18 -21.82 0.69
C GLN A 154 10.57 -22.44 1.96
N GLU A 155 11.39 -22.70 2.98
CA GLU A 155 10.90 -23.25 4.25
C GLU A 155 10.00 -22.25 4.97
N ILE A 156 10.40 -20.97 5.03
CA ILE A 156 9.56 -19.90 5.61
C ILE A 156 8.22 -19.78 4.89
N TYR A 157 8.21 -19.80 3.55
CA TYR A 157 6.97 -19.76 2.77
C TYR A 157 6.05 -20.93 3.13
N LYS A 158 6.60 -22.14 3.20
CA LYS A 158 5.86 -23.35 3.55
C LYS A 158 5.25 -23.28 4.95
N GLN A 159 6.04 -22.87 5.95
CA GLN A 159 5.55 -22.71 7.33
C GLN A 159 4.44 -21.66 7.43
N THR A 160 4.61 -20.53 6.74
CA THR A 160 3.61 -19.45 6.69
C THR A 160 2.28 -19.95 6.10
N LYS A 161 2.34 -20.72 5.01
CA LYS A 161 1.15 -21.28 4.37
C LYS A 161 0.40 -22.25 5.28
N LEU A 162 1.13 -23.19 5.92
CA LEU A 162 0.55 -24.16 6.85
C LEU A 162 -0.12 -23.46 8.05
N PHE A 163 0.51 -22.41 8.58
CA PHE A 163 -0.08 -21.61 9.65
C PHE A 163 -1.38 -20.93 9.23
N LEU A 164 -1.43 -20.31 8.04
CA LEU A 164 -2.63 -19.64 7.53
C LEU A 164 -3.79 -20.62 7.31
N GLU A 165 -3.51 -21.80 6.75
CA GLU A 165 -4.50 -22.87 6.60
C GLU A 165 -5.05 -23.30 7.97
N ALA A 166 -4.19 -23.56 8.95
CA ALA A 166 -4.61 -23.91 10.31
C ALA A 166 -5.47 -22.82 10.97
N MET A 167 -5.13 -21.54 10.77
CA MET A 167 -5.92 -20.41 11.29
C MET A 167 -7.27 -20.27 10.58
N HIS A 168 -7.36 -20.60 9.30
CA HIS A 168 -8.62 -20.61 8.58
C HIS A 168 -9.56 -21.69 9.11
N TYR A 169 -9.05 -22.91 9.33
CA TYR A 169 -9.84 -23.99 9.92
C TYR A 169 -10.35 -23.65 11.34
N LYS A 170 -9.52 -23.03 12.18
CA LYS A 170 -9.93 -22.57 13.52
C LYS A 170 -10.96 -21.45 13.54
N ARG A 171 -11.14 -20.73 12.43
CA ARG A 171 -12.12 -19.64 12.33
C ARG A 171 -13.49 -20.14 11.85
N VAL A 172 -13.51 -21.28 11.15
CA VAL A 172 -14.69 -21.83 10.50
C VAL A 172 -15.29 -23.02 11.28
N GLY A 173 -14.51 -23.67 12.16
CA GLY A 173 -15.00 -24.65 13.13
C GLY A 173 -15.29 -24.02 14.48
#